data_AF-X1KHG3-F1
#
_entry.id   AF-X1KHG3-F1
#
_cell.length_a   1.000
_cell.length_b   1.000
_cell.length_c   1.000
_cell.angle_alpha   90.00
_cell.angle_beta   90.00
_cell.angle_gamma   90.00
#
_symmetry.space_group_name_H-M   'P 1'
#
loop_
_entity.id
_entity.type
_entity.pdbx_description
1 polymer ?
#
loop_
_entity_poly.entity_id
_entity_poly.type
_entity_poly.pdbx_seq_one_letter_code
_entity_poly.pdbx_strand_id
1 'polypeptide(L)'
;MINVDDPHGKELANRTKAKILSYAIDRPADITGEIKQMSLEGTMFRLETPRGKVNIKTGLIGRFNVYNLLGATGVGLAMGIGLETIKSAIAEFKGVERKIRG
;
A
#
# COMPACT_ATOMS: atom_id res chain seq x y z
N MET A 1 5.91 7.94 -6.15
CA MET A 1 4.71 7.12 -5.90
C MET A 1 3.52 7.85 -6.46
N ILE A 2 2.72 7.20 -7.30
CA ILE A 2 1.47 7.79 -7.79
C ILE A 2 0.34 6.82 -7.54
N ASN A 3 -0.71 7.37 -6.97
CA ASN A 3 -1.97 6.68 -6.79
C ASN A 3 -2.76 6.73 -8.11
N VAL A 4 -3.04 5.58 -8.73
CA VAL A 4 -3.74 5.58 -10.05
C VAL A 4 -5.27 5.62 -9.95
N ASP A 5 -5.81 5.53 -8.73
CA ASP A 5 -7.23 5.74 -8.47
C ASP A 5 -7.54 7.24 -8.24
N ASP A 6 -6.52 8.11 -8.07
CA ASP A 6 -6.67 9.56 -7.98
C ASP A 6 -6.44 10.25 -9.34
N PRO A 7 -7.44 10.95 -9.90
CA PRO A 7 -7.33 11.67 -11.17
C PRO A 7 -6.19 12.70 -11.22
N HIS A 8 -5.79 13.29 -10.09
CA HIS A 8 -4.74 14.33 -10.03
C HIS A 8 -3.33 13.76 -10.11
N GLY A 9 -3.16 12.44 -9.92
CA GLY A 9 -1.86 11.79 -9.95
C GLY A 9 -1.17 11.85 -11.33
N LYS A 10 -1.94 11.83 -12.41
CA LYS A 10 -1.41 11.77 -13.79
C LYS A 10 -0.60 12.99 -14.20
N GLU A 11 -0.98 14.19 -13.75
CA GLU A 11 -0.32 15.42 -14.18
C GLU A 11 1.08 15.58 -13.57
N LEU A 12 1.26 15.11 -12.32
CA LEU A 12 2.55 15.09 -11.65
C LEU A 12 3.52 14.06 -12.27
N ALA A 13 2.97 12.97 -12.83
CA ALA A 13 3.75 11.93 -13.48
C ALA A 13 4.53 12.46 -14.70
N ASN A 14 3.89 13.31 -15.49
CA ASN A 14 4.45 13.85 -16.73
C ASN A 14 5.57 14.89 -16.49
N ARG A 15 5.77 15.32 -15.23
CA ARG A 15 6.75 16.36 -14.87
C ARG A 15 8.07 15.82 -14.34
N THR A 16 8.29 14.50 -14.34
CA THR A 16 9.52 13.89 -13.83
C THR A 16 10.06 12.80 -14.74
N LYS A 17 11.40 12.69 -14.81
CA LYS A 17 12.11 11.57 -15.48
C LYS A 17 12.41 10.42 -14.52
N ALA A 18 12.10 10.56 -13.23
CA ALA A 18 12.33 9.52 -12.24
C ALA A 18 11.37 8.34 -12.45
N LYS A 19 11.80 7.12 -12.09
CA LYS A 19 10.95 5.93 -12.14
C LYS A 19 9.77 6.11 -11.17
N ILE A 20 8.55 6.10 -11.70
CA ILE A 20 7.33 6.24 -10.91
C ILE A 20 6.78 4.85 -10.64
N LEU A 21 6.62 4.50 -9.36
CA LEU A 21 5.82 3.34 -8.95
C LEU A 21 4.37 3.76 -8.75
N SER A 22 3.47 3.06 -9.42
CA SER A 22 2.03 3.20 -9.27
C SER A 22 1.46 2.24 -8.23
N TYR A 23 0.37 2.61 -7.55
CA TYR A 23 -0.38 1.69 -6.71
C TYR A 23 -1.89 1.83 -6.85
N ALA A 24 -2.60 0.70 -6.74
CA ALA A 24 -4.07 0.62 -6.76
C ALA A 24 -4.57 -0.69 -6.13
N ILE A 25 -5.86 -0.71 -5.76
CA ILE A 25 -6.54 -1.93 -5.33
C ILE A 25 -7.37 -2.53 -6.47
N ASP A 26 -8.11 -1.68 -7.20
CA ASP A 26 -9.12 -2.12 -8.19
C ASP A 26 -8.65 -1.93 -9.64
N ARG A 27 -7.41 -1.48 -9.86
CA ARG A 27 -6.84 -1.19 -11.18
C ARG A 27 -5.43 -1.77 -11.33
N PRO A 28 -4.99 -2.06 -12.57
CA PRO A 28 -3.59 -2.41 -12.83
C PRO A 28 -2.63 -1.31 -12.35
N ALA A 29 -1.64 -1.70 -11.55
CA ALA A 29 -0.57 -0.85 -11.05
C ALA A 29 0.68 -1.70 -10.74
N ASP A 30 1.82 -1.06 -10.53
CA ASP A 30 3.07 -1.76 -10.15
C ASP A 30 2.94 -2.44 -8.78
N ILE A 31 2.18 -1.82 -7.87
CA ILE A 31 1.91 -2.33 -6.53
C ILE A 31 0.41 -2.47 -6.35
N THR A 32 -0.06 -3.70 -6.10
CA THR A 32 -1.49 -3.97 -5.92
C THR A 32 -1.77 -4.77 -4.66
N GLY A 33 -2.99 -4.63 -4.15
CA GLY A 33 -3.47 -5.33 -2.97
C GLY A 33 -4.79 -6.04 -3.25
N GLU A 34 -4.78 -7.37 -3.26
CA GLU A 34 -5.99 -8.17 -3.40
C GLU A 34 -6.51 -8.57 -2.01
N ILE A 35 -7.61 -7.96 -1.57
CA ILE A 35 -8.22 -8.25 -0.27
C ILE A 35 -8.87 -9.64 -0.31
N LYS A 36 -8.42 -10.52 0.58
CA LYS A 36 -8.93 -11.89 0.73
C LYS A 36 -9.99 -12.00 1.82
N GLN A 37 -9.80 -11.27 2.91
CA GLN A 37 -10.72 -11.26 4.04
C GLN A 37 -10.67 -9.91 4.75
N MET A 38 -11.81 -9.48 5.26
CA MET A 38 -11.94 -8.31 6.11
C MET A 38 -12.92 -8.64 7.24
N SER A 39 -12.49 -8.45 8.48
CA SER A 39 -13.31 -8.64 9.68
C SER A 39 -13.01 -7.51 10.68
N LEU A 40 -13.69 -7.55 11.83
CA LEU A 40 -13.38 -6.68 12.95
C LEU A 40 -12.01 -6.99 13.59
N GLU A 41 -11.41 -8.14 13.27
CA GLU A 41 -10.09 -8.54 13.76
C GLU A 41 -8.96 -8.00 12.88
N GLY A 42 -9.30 -7.48 11.69
CA GLY A 42 -8.35 -6.90 10.75
C GLY A 42 -8.60 -7.30 9.30
N THR A 43 -7.54 -7.16 8.50
CA THR A 43 -7.58 -7.41 7.05
C THR A 43 -6.50 -8.40 6.64
N MET A 44 -6.87 -9.34 5.76
CA MET A 44 -5.93 -10.23 5.07
C MET A 44 -5.97 -9.90 3.59
N PHE A 45 -4.80 -9.66 3.00
CA PHE A 45 -4.67 -9.33 1.59
C PHE A 45 -3.37 -9.86 1.00
N ARG A 46 -3.37 -10.09 -0.31
CA ARG A 46 -2.18 -10.43 -1.07
C ARG A 46 -1.59 -9.15 -1.68
N LEU A 47 -0.38 -8.82 -1.27
CA LEU A 47 0.40 -7.71 -1.80
C LEU A 47 1.22 -8.22 -2.99
N GLU A 48 1.06 -7.59 -4.15
CA GLU A 48 1.87 -7.87 -5.34
C GLU A 48 2.72 -6.64 -5.69
N THR A 49 4.00 -6.86 -5.96
CA THR A 49 4.98 -5.82 -6.25
C THR A 49 5.96 -6.30 -7.34
N PRO A 50 6.78 -5.41 -7.94
CA PRO A 50 7.82 -5.83 -8.86
C PRO A 50 8.93 -6.67 -8.20
N ARG A 51 9.01 -6.70 -6.86
CA ARG A 51 9.95 -7.51 -6.08
C ARG A 51 9.38 -8.85 -5.62
N GLY A 52 8.15 -9.19 -6.02
CA GLY A 52 7.47 -10.42 -5.66
C GLY A 52 6.13 -10.21 -4.98
N LYS A 53 5.56 -11.31 -4.47
CA LYS A 53 4.22 -11.36 -3.88
C LYS A 53 4.29 -11.90 -2.45
N VAL A 54 3.51 -11.31 -1.54
CA VAL A 54 3.42 -11.75 -0.15
C VAL A 54 1.98 -11.67 0.36
N ASN A 55 1.60 -12.61 1.22
CA ASN A 55 0.35 -12.53 1.97
C ASN A 55 0.57 -11.75 3.27
N ILE A 56 -0.30 -10.79 3.55
CA ILE A 56 -0.26 -9.93 4.72
C ILE A 56 -1.53 -10.15 5.55
N LYS A 57 -1.34 -10.26 6.86
CA LYS A 57 -2.41 -10.13 7.87
C LYS A 57 -2.06 -8.92 8.72
N THR A 58 -2.99 -7.99 8.87
CA THR A 58 -2.83 -6.79 9.69
C THR A 58 -4.06 -6.59 10.55
N GLY A 59 -3.89 -6.03 11.76
CA GLY A 59 -5.01 -5.63 12.62
C GLY A 59 -5.76 -4.41 12.10
N LEU A 60 -5.27 -3.77 11.02
CA LEU A 60 -5.95 -2.64 10.39
C LEU A 60 -7.21 -3.08 9.64
N ILE A 61 -8.29 -2.34 9.88
CA ILE A 61 -9.61 -2.61 9.29
C ILE A 61 -9.86 -1.64 8.13
N GLY A 62 -10.44 -2.14 7.05
CA GLY A 62 -10.97 -1.32 5.96
C GLY A 62 -10.03 -1.15 4.77
N ARG A 63 -10.64 -0.98 3.58
CA ARG A 63 -9.95 -0.83 2.29
C ARG A 63 -8.97 0.35 2.26
N PHE A 64 -9.32 1.45 2.92
CA PHE A 64 -8.47 2.66 3.01
C PHE A 64 -7.11 2.38 3.67
N ASN A 65 -7.07 1.49 4.68
CA ASN A 65 -5.81 1.14 5.31
C ASN A 65 -4.93 0.31 4.37
N VAL A 66 -5.50 -0.65 3.64
CA VAL A 66 -4.78 -1.40 2.61
C VAL A 66 -4.15 -0.44 1.60
N TYR A 67 -4.89 0.57 1.16
CA TYR A 67 -4.41 1.56 0.22
C TYR A 67 -3.18 2.33 0.70
N ASN A 68 -3.22 2.83 1.94
CA ASN A 68 -2.07 3.51 2.54
C ASN A 68 -0.87 2.57 2.68
N LEU A 69 -1.11 1.30 3.00
CA LEU A 69 -0.06 0.29 3.07
C LEU A 69 0.57 0.01 1.71
N LEU A 70 -0.19 0.04 0.60
CA LEU A 70 0.38 -0.07 -0.75
C LEU A 70 1.28 1.13 -1.07
N GLY A 71 0.85 2.34 -0.73
CA GLY A 71 1.65 3.56 -0.88
C GLY A 71 2.95 3.51 -0.06
N ALA A 72 2.86 3.15 1.22
CA ALA A 72 4.01 3.00 2.12
C ALA A 72 4.96 1.89 1.66
N THR A 73 4.42 0.77 1.17
CA THR A 73 5.20 -0.32 0.56
C THR A 73 6.08 0.22 -0.56
N GLY A 74 5.52 0.98 -1.49
CA GLY A 74 6.30 1.50 -2.60
C GLY A 74 7.42 2.46 -2.19
N VAL A 75 7.21 3.26 -1.14
CA VAL A 75 8.28 4.07 -0.55
C VAL A 75 9.38 3.17 0.04
N GLY A 76 9.02 2.16 0.84
CA GLY A 76 9.98 1.23 1.43
C GLY A 76 10.80 0.47 0.37
N LEU A 77 10.15 0.01 -0.71
CA LEU A 77 10.84 -0.65 -1.82
C LEU A 77 11.79 0.31 -2.55
N ALA A 78 11.40 1.58 -2.74
CA ALA A 78 12.25 2.60 -3.36
C ALA A 78 13.49 2.93 -2.49
N MET A 79 13.39 2.76 -1.17
CA MET A 79 14.50 2.87 -0.22
C MET A 79 15.35 1.59 -0.12
N GLY A 80 15.05 0.55 -0.90
CA GLY A 80 15.79 -0.72 -0.90
C GLY A 80 15.37 -1.71 0.17
N ILE A 81 14.37 -1.40 1.00
CA ILE A 81 13.88 -2.29 2.06
C ILE A 81 13.31 -3.57 1.44
N GLY A 82 13.66 -4.72 2.04
CA GLY A 82 13.19 -6.04 1.60
C GLY A 82 11.69 -6.24 1.79
N LEU A 83 11.06 -6.98 0.88
CA LEU A 83 9.61 -7.21 0.90
C LEU A 83 9.14 -7.96 2.17
N GLU A 84 9.94 -8.91 2.68
CA GLU A 84 9.64 -9.59 3.95
C GLU A 84 9.73 -8.65 5.15
N THR A 85 10.70 -7.72 5.17
CA THR A 85 10.80 -6.70 6.21
C THR A 85 9.57 -5.78 6.22
N ILE A 86 9.12 -5.35 5.04
CA ILE A 86 7.90 -4.55 4.88
C ILE A 86 6.69 -5.32 5.39
N LYS A 87 6.53 -6.58 4.98
CA LYS A 87 5.45 -7.46 5.45
C LYS A 87 5.41 -7.57 6.98
N SER A 88 6.54 -7.84 7.63
CA SER A 88 6.60 -7.92 9.10
C SER A 88 6.23 -6.60 9.76
N ALA A 89 6.75 -5.48 9.26
CA ALA A 89 6.40 -4.16 9.79
C ALA A 89 4.91 -3.84 9.67
N ILE A 90 4.27 -4.21 8.55
CA ILE A 90 2.83 -4.03 8.34
C ILE A 90 2.00 -4.92 9.29
N ALA A 91 2.45 -6.15 9.54
CA ALA A 91 1.76 -7.08 10.44
C ALA A 91 1.77 -6.59 11.89
N GLU A 92 2.85 -5.94 12.33
CA GLU A 92 3.01 -5.41 13.68
C GLU A 92 2.40 -4.01 13.88
N PHE A 93 2.14 -3.29 12.78
CA PHE A 93 1.64 -1.92 12.83
C PHE A 93 0.20 -1.85 13.35
N LYS A 94 0.00 -1.11 14.44
CA LYS A 94 -1.30 -0.95 15.14
C LYS A 94 -2.15 0.23 14.64
N GLY A 95 -1.71 0.91 13.59
CA GLY A 95 -2.37 2.10 13.07
C GLY A 95 -1.87 3.38 13.70
N VAL A 96 -2.30 4.51 13.13
CA VAL A 96 -2.04 5.83 13.68
C VAL A 96 -3.26 6.25 14.48
N GLU A 97 -3.06 6.70 15.71
CA GLU A 97 -4.11 7.30 16.52
C GLU A 97 -4.58 8.60 15.84
N ARG A 98 -5.77 8.60 15.24
CA ARG A 98 -6.35 9.81 14.67
C ARG A 98 -6.81 10.72 15.82
N LYS A 99 -6.05 11.77 16.11
CA LYS A 99 -6.55 12.89 16.92
C LYS A 99 -7.62 13.62 16.11
N ILE A 100 -8.88 13.29 16.35
CA ILE A 100 -10.01 14.12 15.92
C ILE A 100 -9.97 15.35 16.81
N ARG A 101 -9.49 16.49 16.27
CA ARG A 101 -9.78 17.78 16.88
C ARG A 101 -11.24 18.08 16.59
N GLY A 102 -12.08 17.93 17.62
CA GLY A 102 -13.41 18.55 17.66
C GLY A 102 -13.30 20.06 17.82
#